data_AF-X1NMA7-F1
#
_entry.id   AF-X1NMA7-F1
#
_cell.length_a   1.000
_cell.length_b   1.000
_cell.length_c   1.000
_cell.angle_alpha   90.00
_cell.angle_beta   90.00
_cell.angle_gamma   90.00
#
_symmetry.space_group_name_H-M   'P 1'
#
loop_
_entity.id
_entity.type
_entity.pdbx_description
1 polymer ?
#
loop_
_entity_poly.entity_id
_entity_poly.type
_entity_poly.pdbx_seq_one_letter_code
_entity_poly.pdbx_strand_id
1 'polypeptide(L)'
;MISLPVDAWDMFFNDYPKARRVAYKLLKKAGFKGGLLIPHPWRQKCYDCGGDIIAKWAVSLDTKEFYVKSTCCVDCGSKEFIWIKGPHFHVVGYGWVEYTEEIEKATGYVIKNIGLINNVGGTVWYQLTHCGIKPGRQAITYFGLCAYNKYKSPPAPKADAVICPVCGAFMVRCWPGISCGKPPPGGGRR
;
A
#
# COMPACT_ATOMS: atom_id res chain seq x y z
N MET A 1 -3.92 3.14 -11.41
CA MET A 1 -4.10 4.43 -10.70
C MET A 1 -5.56 4.88 -10.82
N ILE A 2 -6.05 5.73 -9.92
CA ILE A 2 -7.37 6.36 -10.00
C ILE A 2 -7.26 7.88 -9.82
N SER A 3 -7.79 8.63 -10.76
CA SER A 3 -7.78 10.10 -10.77
C SER A 3 -9.13 10.66 -10.37
N LEU A 4 -9.14 11.73 -9.60
CA LEU A 4 -10.38 12.37 -9.16
C LEU A 4 -10.82 13.42 -10.20
N PRO A 5 -12.12 13.51 -10.51
CA PRO A 5 -12.67 14.63 -11.27
C PRO A 5 -12.53 15.93 -10.47
N VAL A 6 -12.53 17.07 -11.17
CA VAL A 6 -12.20 18.40 -10.62
C VAL A 6 -13.13 18.79 -9.46
N ASP A 7 -14.42 18.45 -9.56
CA ASP A 7 -15.43 18.65 -8.53
C ASP A 7 -15.14 17.88 -7.23
N ALA A 8 -14.42 16.76 -7.31
CA ALA A 8 -14.02 15.95 -6.16
C ALA A 8 -12.66 16.36 -5.56
N TRP A 9 -11.97 17.38 -6.09
CA TRP A 9 -10.66 17.78 -5.57
C TRP A 9 -10.74 18.34 -4.15
N ASP A 10 -11.76 19.13 -3.84
CA ASP A 10 -12.00 19.64 -2.48
C ASP A 10 -12.10 18.49 -1.46
N MET A 11 -12.81 17.43 -1.84
CA MET A 11 -12.93 16.21 -1.03
C MET A 11 -11.56 15.58 -0.75
N PHE A 12 -10.61 15.61 -1.67
CA PHE A 12 -9.27 15.05 -1.45
C PHE A 12 -8.49 15.83 -0.38
N PHE A 13 -8.53 17.16 -0.44
CA PHE A 13 -7.75 18.02 0.44
C PHE A 13 -8.40 18.21 1.81
N ASN A 14 -9.73 18.33 1.85
CA ASN A 14 -10.48 18.68 3.06
C ASN A 14 -11.16 17.48 3.74
N ASP A 15 -11.53 16.43 2.99
CA ASP A 15 -12.11 15.18 3.53
C ASP A 15 -11.42 13.93 2.95
N TYR A 16 -10.10 13.86 3.14
CA TYR A 16 -9.27 12.74 2.69
C TYR A 16 -9.85 11.35 3.04
N PRO A 17 -10.40 11.11 4.26
CA PRO A 17 -11.04 9.83 4.57
C PRO A 17 -12.22 9.48 3.65
N LYS A 18 -13.05 10.46 3.25
CA LYS A 18 -14.14 10.25 2.28
C LYS A 18 -13.59 10.04 0.88
N ALA A 19 -12.65 10.86 0.41
CA ALA A 19 -12.02 10.69 -0.91
C ALA A 19 -11.45 9.28 -1.08
N ARG A 20 -10.73 8.79 -0.07
CA ARG A 20 -10.16 7.44 -0.04
C ARG A 20 -11.22 6.34 -0.05
N ARG A 21 -12.32 6.51 0.71
CA ARG A 21 -13.45 5.56 0.73
C ARG A 21 -14.13 5.45 -0.63
N VAL A 22 -14.32 6.58 -1.32
CA VAL A 22 -14.85 6.60 -2.69
C VAL A 22 -13.89 5.87 -3.62
N ALA A 23 -12.59 6.21 -3.58
CA ALA A 23 -11.59 5.62 -4.46
C ALA A 23 -11.57 4.08 -4.40
N TYR A 24 -11.45 3.46 -3.22
CA TYR A 24 -11.41 2.00 -3.16
C TYR A 24 -12.75 1.33 -3.45
N LYS A 25 -13.89 2.02 -3.26
CA LYS A 25 -15.20 1.50 -3.69
C LYS A 25 -15.26 1.39 -5.21
N LEU A 26 -14.80 2.41 -5.91
CA LEU A 26 -14.72 2.41 -7.37
C LEU A 26 -13.69 1.39 -7.88
N LEU A 27 -12.53 1.28 -7.24
CA LEU A 27 -11.54 0.25 -7.60
C LEU A 27 -12.10 -1.16 -7.44
N LYS A 28 -12.88 -1.44 -6.39
CA LYS A 28 -13.55 -2.73 -6.22
C LYS A 28 -14.58 -3.00 -7.31
N LYS A 29 -15.35 -1.97 -7.72
CA LYS A 29 -16.27 -2.08 -8.87
C LYS A 29 -15.51 -2.36 -10.17
N ALA A 30 -14.32 -1.78 -10.31
CA ALA A 30 -13.41 -2.02 -11.43
C ALA A 30 -12.65 -3.35 -11.34
N GLY A 31 -13.01 -4.26 -10.42
CA GLY A 31 -12.43 -5.61 -10.34
C GLY A 31 -11.19 -5.79 -9.44
N PHE A 32 -10.75 -4.76 -8.71
CA PHE A 32 -9.74 -4.95 -7.66
C PHE A 32 -10.28 -5.76 -6.48
N LYS A 33 -9.56 -6.81 -6.07
CA LYS A 33 -9.87 -7.61 -4.87
C LYS A 33 -9.26 -7.01 -3.60
N GLY A 34 -8.12 -6.34 -3.72
CA GLY A 34 -7.45 -5.65 -2.62
C GLY A 34 -6.09 -5.11 -3.03
N GLY A 35 -5.55 -4.21 -2.22
CA GLY A 35 -4.26 -3.59 -2.48
C GLY A 35 -3.97 -2.45 -1.54
N LEU A 36 -3.10 -1.56 -1.98
CA LEU A 36 -2.72 -0.33 -1.30
C LEU A 36 -3.02 0.90 -2.17
N LEU A 37 -3.41 2.00 -1.53
CA LEU A 37 -3.53 3.32 -2.13
C LEU A 37 -2.41 4.23 -1.61
N ILE A 38 -1.80 4.98 -2.52
CA ILE A 38 -0.79 6.00 -2.20
C ILE A 38 -1.25 7.36 -2.76
N PRO A 39 -1.52 8.36 -1.90
CA PRO A 39 -2.10 9.64 -2.30
C PRO A 39 -1.06 10.56 -2.94
N HIS A 40 -1.45 11.15 -4.06
CA HIS A 40 -0.64 12.07 -4.84
C HIS A 40 -1.46 13.32 -5.15
N PRO A 41 -1.30 14.41 -4.37
CA PRO A 41 -2.04 15.66 -4.56
C PRO A 41 -1.68 16.42 -5.85
N TRP A 42 -0.46 16.23 -6.35
CA TRP A 42 0.07 16.93 -7.53
C TRP A 42 0.54 15.96 -8.60
N ARG A 43 0.64 16.46 -9.83
CA ARG A 43 1.24 15.77 -10.98
C ARG A 43 2.45 16.54 -11.47
N GLN A 44 3.49 15.84 -11.86
CA GLN A 44 4.63 16.42 -12.56
C GLN A 44 4.30 16.50 -14.05
N LYS A 45 4.39 17.71 -14.61
CA LYS A 45 4.25 17.97 -16.05
C LYS A 45 5.50 18.67 -16.56
N CYS A 46 5.83 18.45 -17.83
CA CYS A 46 6.91 19.19 -18.46
C CYS A 46 6.60 20.68 -18.50
N TYR A 47 7.57 21.51 -18.15
CA TYR A 47 7.43 22.96 -18.20
C TYR A 47 7.26 23.45 -19.64
N ASP A 48 7.99 22.86 -20.59
CA ASP A 48 8.05 23.35 -21.98
C ASP A 48 6.84 22.93 -22.82
N CYS A 49 6.39 21.67 -22.72
CA CYS A 49 5.33 21.13 -23.58
C CYS A 49 4.09 20.61 -22.82
N GLY A 50 4.10 20.59 -21.48
CA GLY A 50 3.00 20.02 -20.69
C GLY A 50 2.89 18.49 -20.71
N GLY A 51 3.83 17.81 -21.36
CA GLY A 51 3.92 16.34 -21.42
C GLY A 51 4.14 15.68 -20.05
N ASP A 52 3.96 14.36 -19.99
CA ASP A 52 4.24 13.62 -18.76
C ASP A 52 5.75 13.48 -18.51
N ILE A 53 6.15 13.66 -17.25
CA ILE A 53 7.51 13.42 -16.79
C ILE A 53 7.57 12.01 -16.20
N ILE A 54 8.50 11.18 -16.69
CA ILE A 54 8.71 9.83 -16.16
C ILE A 54 10.10 9.74 -15.55
N ALA A 55 10.18 9.37 -14.27
CA ALA A 55 11.43 8.98 -13.66
C ALA A 55 11.72 7.50 -13.94
N LYS A 56 12.90 7.24 -14.51
CA LYS A 56 13.49 5.92 -14.60
C LYS A 56 14.29 5.69 -13.32
N TRP A 57 13.99 4.61 -12.60
CA TRP A 57 14.70 4.21 -11.40
C TRP A 57 15.39 2.86 -11.60
N ALA A 58 16.39 2.58 -10.79
CA ALA A 58 17.12 1.32 -10.77
C ALA A 58 17.47 0.93 -9.33
N VAL A 59 17.92 -0.31 -9.15
CA VAL A 59 18.44 -0.80 -7.87
C VAL A 59 19.95 -0.94 -8.00
N SER A 60 20.69 -0.38 -7.06
CA SER A 60 22.14 -0.58 -6.94
C SER A 60 22.41 -2.05 -6.59
N LEU A 61 23.28 -2.73 -7.33
CA LEU A 61 23.63 -4.12 -7.03
C LEU A 61 24.44 -4.24 -5.73
N ASP A 62 25.26 -3.21 -5.44
CA ASP A 62 26.15 -3.21 -4.28
C ASP A 62 25.40 -2.84 -3.00
N THR A 63 24.69 -1.72 -3.02
CA THR A 63 24.00 -1.20 -1.83
C THR A 63 22.58 -1.76 -1.67
N LYS A 64 22.01 -2.35 -2.72
CA LYS A 64 20.60 -2.79 -2.80
C LYS A 64 19.59 -1.64 -2.60
N GLU A 65 20.05 -0.40 -2.75
CA GLU A 65 19.21 0.79 -2.64
C GLU A 65 18.60 1.18 -3.98
N PHE A 66 17.39 1.72 -3.93
CA PHE A 66 16.72 2.31 -5.09
C PHE A 66 17.25 3.72 -5.34
N TYR A 67 17.55 4.04 -6.59
CA TYR A 67 17.95 5.38 -7.00
C TYR A 67 17.29 5.79 -8.32
N VAL A 68 17.16 7.10 -8.54
CA VAL A 68 16.61 7.65 -9.78
C VAL A 68 17.75 7.80 -10.79
N LYS A 69 17.63 7.12 -11.93
CA LYS A 69 18.61 7.16 -13.04
C LYS A 69 18.43 8.41 -13.90
N SER A 70 17.19 8.75 -14.22
CA SER A 70 16.88 9.91 -15.06
C SER A 70 15.42 10.31 -14.91
N THR A 71 15.13 11.60 -14.92
CA THR A 71 13.77 12.15 -14.96
C THR A 71 13.68 13.08 -16.16
N CYS A 72 12.84 12.75 -17.14
CA CYS A 72 12.66 13.57 -18.34
C CYS A 72 11.24 13.46 -18.91
N CYS A 73 10.86 14.44 -19.71
CA CYS A 73 9.64 14.42 -20.48
C CYS A 73 9.67 13.33 -21.54
N VAL A 74 8.55 12.63 -21.71
CA VAL A 74 8.37 11.60 -22.74
C VAL A 74 8.38 12.20 -24.14
N ASP A 75 7.83 13.41 -24.29
CA ASP A 75 7.58 14.01 -25.61
C ASP A 75 8.79 14.80 -26.13
N CYS A 76 9.42 15.62 -25.28
CA CYS A 76 10.52 16.51 -25.69
C CYS A 76 11.87 16.23 -25.01
N GLY A 77 11.94 15.30 -24.05
CA GLY A 77 13.17 14.98 -23.33
C GLY A 77 13.64 16.04 -22.31
N SER A 78 12.91 17.14 -22.14
CA SER A 78 13.23 18.17 -21.15
C SER A 78 13.26 17.63 -19.72
N LYS A 79 14.14 18.20 -18.89
CA LYS A 79 14.25 17.88 -17.46
C LYS A 79 13.48 18.88 -16.60
N GLU A 80 13.05 20.00 -17.18
CA GLU A 80 12.30 21.03 -16.48
C GLU A 80 10.85 20.60 -16.30
N PHE A 81 10.34 20.71 -15.07
CA PHE A 81 9.00 20.28 -14.73
C PHE A 81 8.29 21.27 -13.81
N ILE A 82 6.97 21.27 -13.92
CA ILE A 82 6.05 22.03 -13.08
C ILE A 82 5.10 21.08 -12.36
N TRP A 83 4.78 21.41 -11.12
CA TRP A 83 3.76 20.72 -10.34
C TRP A 83 2.40 21.34 -10.57
N ILE A 84 1.47 20.57 -11.11
CA ILE A 84 0.07 20.98 -11.24
C ILE A 84 -0.79 20.25 -10.23
N LYS A 85 -1.85 20.90 -9.75
CA LYS A 85 -2.87 20.22 -8.94
C LYS A 85 -3.51 19.13 -9.78
N GLY A 86 -3.63 17.94 -9.20
CA GLY A 86 -4.19 16.80 -9.89
C GLY A 86 -4.30 15.61 -8.96
N PRO A 87 -5.10 15.71 -7.87
CA PRO A 87 -5.19 14.69 -6.85
C PRO A 87 -5.59 13.34 -7.46
N HIS A 88 -4.78 12.34 -7.15
CA HIS A 88 -5.00 10.96 -7.58
C HIS A 88 -4.43 10.00 -6.55
N PHE A 89 -4.84 8.74 -6.68
CA PHE A 89 -4.25 7.65 -5.93
C PHE A 89 -3.54 6.72 -6.89
N HIS A 90 -2.26 6.46 -6.61
CA HIS A 90 -1.67 5.27 -7.17
C HIS A 90 -2.16 4.04 -6.41
N VAL A 91 -2.31 2.95 -7.13
CA VAL A 91 -2.91 1.72 -6.64
C VAL A 91 -2.03 0.57 -7.05
N VAL A 92 -1.58 -0.22 -6.07
CA VAL A 92 -0.89 -1.49 -6.28
C VAL A 92 -1.72 -2.57 -5.60
N GLY A 93 -2.15 -3.57 -6.35
CA GLY A 93 -3.07 -4.56 -5.83
C GLY A 93 -3.34 -5.70 -6.80
N TYR A 94 -4.20 -6.61 -6.37
CA TYR A 94 -4.56 -7.82 -7.11
C TYR A 94 -6.00 -7.72 -7.62
N GLY A 95 -6.21 -8.19 -8.85
CA GLY A 95 -7.51 -8.19 -9.52
C GLY A 95 -7.36 -8.08 -11.02
N TRP A 96 -8.47 -8.25 -11.74
CA TRP A 96 -8.56 -7.98 -13.17
C TRP A 96 -9.30 -6.66 -13.32
N VAL A 97 -8.64 -5.67 -13.93
CA VAL A 97 -9.20 -4.33 -14.05
C VAL A 97 -10.13 -4.28 -15.25
N GLU A 98 -11.42 -4.12 -14.98
CA GLU A 98 -12.50 -4.11 -15.96
C GLU A 98 -13.44 -2.92 -15.69
N TYR A 99 -14.33 -2.63 -16.65
CA TYR A 99 -15.40 -1.63 -16.54
C TYR A 99 -14.94 -0.18 -16.24
N THR A 100 -13.73 0.18 -16.66
CA THR A 100 -13.15 1.49 -16.33
C THR A 100 -13.87 2.63 -17.06
N GLU A 101 -14.31 2.41 -18.29
CA GLU A 101 -15.01 3.43 -19.09
C GLU A 101 -16.41 3.73 -18.54
N GLU A 102 -17.14 2.70 -18.12
CA GLU A 102 -18.47 2.83 -17.52
C GLU A 102 -18.39 3.57 -16.18
N ILE A 103 -17.37 3.29 -15.38
CA ILE A 103 -17.12 4.01 -14.13
C ILE A 103 -16.77 5.46 -14.42
N GLU A 104 -15.93 5.73 -15.41
CA GLU A 104 -15.58 7.10 -15.82
C GLU A 104 -16.81 7.88 -16.28
N LYS A 105 -17.63 7.32 -17.18
CA LYS A 105 -18.88 7.94 -17.65
C LYS A 105 -19.87 8.19 -16.51
N ALA A 106 -19.99 7.27 -15.56
CA ALA A 106 -20.94 7.38 -14.46
C ALA A 106 -20.48 8.31 -13.32
N THR A 107 -19.18 8.50 -13.13
CA THR A 107 -18.65 9.17 -11.92
C THR A 107 -17.62 10.26 -12.19
N GLY A 108 -17.08 10.36 -13.39
CA GLY A 108 -15.94 11.23 -13.74
C GLY A 108 -14.58 10.73 -13.21
N TYR A 109 -14.53 9.63 -12.45
CA TYR A 109 -13.27 9.08 -11.96
C TYR A 109 -12.58 8.25 -13.05
N VAL A 110 -11.35 8.64 -13.37
CA VAL A 110 -10.55 7.95 -14.39
C VAL A 110 -9.70 6.87 -13.73
N ILE A 111 -9.98 5.60 -14.03
CA ILE A 111 -9.18 4.45 -13.59
C ILE A 111 -8.29 4.01 -14.74
N LYS A 112 -6.98 4.22 -14.60
CA LYS A 112 -5.99 3.80 -15.61
C LYS A 112 -5.24 2.56 -15.13
N ASN A 113 -5.37 1.48 -15.90
CA ASN A 113 -4.54 0.28 -15.72
C ASN A 113 -3.17 0.53 -16.38
N ILE A 114 -2.10 0.48 -15.58
CA ILE A 114 -0.71 0.67 -16.06
C ILE A 114 -0.12 -0.67 -16.53
N GLY A 115 -0.70 -1.80 -16.12
CA GLY A 115 -0.24 -3.13 -16.45
C GLY A 115 0.27 -3.91 -15.24
N LEU A 116 0.91 -5.04 -15.51
CA LEU A 116 1.47 -5.93 -14.50
C LEU A 116 2.79 -5.38 -13.95
N ILE A 117 2.98 -5.54 -12.65
CA ILE A 117 4.17 -5.06 -11.95
C ILE A 117 5.20 -6.18 -11.91
N ASN A 118 6.41 -5.89 -12.41
CA ASN A 118 7.57 -6.80 -12.37
C ASN A 118 8.38 -6.68 -11.06
N ASN A 119 8.37 -5.51 -10.41
CA ASN A 119 9.06 -5.25 -9.16
C ASN A 119 8.18 -4.42 -8.22
N VAL A 120 7.48 -5.12 -7.33
CA VAL A 120 6.55 -4.50 -6.38
C VAL A 120 7.24 -3.50 -5.46
N GLY A 121 8.41 -3.86 -4.93
CA GLY A 121 9.17 -3.01 -4.01
C GLY A 121 9.58 -1.68 -4.65
N GLY A 122 10.15 -1.73 -5.85
CA GLY A 122 10.58 -0.53 -6.57
C GLY A 122 9.41 0.33 -7.04
N THR A 123 8.31 -0.29 -7.49
CA THR A 123 7.10 0.45 -7.83
C THR A 123 6.53 1.19 -6.60
N VAL A 124 6.41 0.52 -5.45
CA VAL A 124 5.94 1.14 -4.20
C VAL A 124 6.90 2.23 -3.73
N TRP A 125 8.21 1.97 -3.74
CA TRP A 125 9.22 2.96 -3.38
C TRP A 125 9.11 4.22 -4.25
N TYR A 126 9.03 4.06 -5.58
CA TYR A 126 8.90 5.17 -6.50
C TYR A 126 7.65 6.01 -6.20
N GLN A 127 6.50 5.38 -5.97
CA GLN A 127 5.29 6.10 -5.58
C GLN A 127 5.43 6.83 -4.24
N LEU A 128 6.26 6.34 -3.32
CA LEU A 128 6.46 7.00 -2.03
C LEU A 128 7.38 8.22 -2.10
N THR A 129 8.27 8.32 -3.11
CA THR A 129 9.21 9.45 -3.24
C THR A 129 8.53 10.79 -3.50
N HIS A 130 7.27 10.78 -3.95
CA HIS A 130 6.50 11.98 -4.31
C HIS A 130 5.04 11.92 -3.81
N CYS A 131 4.78 11.08 -2.81
CA CYS A 131 3.45 11.01 -2.18
C CYS A 131 3.21 12.20 -1.24
N GLY A 132 1.95 12.56 -1.04
CA GLY A 132 1.56 13.54 -0.04
C GLY A 132 1.68 12.96 1.37
N ILE A 133 2.47 13.60 2.24
CA ILE A 133 2.65 13.20 3.64
C ILE A 133 1.99 14.23 4.55
N LYS A 134 1.21 13.76 5.54
CA LYS A 134 0.66 14.59 6.62
C LYS A 134 1.16 14.08 7.97
N PRO A 135 1.68 14.95 8.86
CA PRO A 135 2.10 14.54 10.20
C PRO A 135 1.02 13.74 10.94
N GLY A 136 1.43 12.65 11.59
CA GLY A 136 0.53 11.76 12.34
C GLY A 136 -0.37 10.87 11.50
N ARG A 137 -0.18 10.80 10.17
CA ARG A 137 -0.97 9.94 9.27
C ARG A 137 -0.06 9.07 8.41
N GLN A 138 -0.46 7.82 8.20
CA GLN A 138 0.19 6.93 7.23
C GLN A 138 -0.11 7.40 5.81
N ALA A 139 0.93 7.44 4.97
CA ALA A 139 0.78 7.73 3.54
C ALA A 139 0.03 6.60 2.82
N ILE A 140 0.28 5.35 3.20
CA ILE A 140 -0.32 4.17 2.55
C ILE A 140 -1.65 3.84 3.22
N THR A 141 -2.64 3.44 2.43
CA THR A 141 -3.84 2.78 2.97
C THR A 141 -4.13 1.46 2.27
N TYR A 142 -4.24 0.39 3.06
CA TYR A 142 -4.62 -0.92 2.57
C TYR A 142 -6.15 -1.09 2.49
N PHE A 143 -6.61 -1.79 1.47
CA PHE A 143 -8.04 -2.04 1.24
C PHE A 143 -8.31 -3.44 0.68
N GLY A 144 -9.57 -3.85 0.75
CA GLY A 144 -10.01 -5.16 0.25
C GLY A 144 -9.39 -6.30 1.05
N LEU A 145 -8.90 -7.33 0.36
CA LEU A 145 -8.22 -8.47 0.98
C LEU A 145 -6.94 -8.08 1.74
N CYS A 146 -6.30 -6.98 1.35
CA CYS A 146 -5.07 -6.50 2.01
C CYS A 146 -5.35 -5.61 3.22
N ALA A 147 -6.62 -5.32 3.56
CA ALA A 147 -6.96 -4.43 4.66
C ALA A 147 -6.41 -4.94 6.01
N TYR A 148 -5.99 -4.03 6.88
CA TYR A 148 -5.36 -4.37 8.17
C TYR A 148 -6.19 -5.32 9.05
N ASN A 149 -7.52 -5.16 9.04
CA ASN A 149 -8.42 -6.04 9.80
C ASN A 149 -8.56 -7.46 9.22
N LYS A 150 -8.01 -7.72 8.03
CA LYS A 150 -7.93 -9.04 7.42
C LYS A 150 -6.63 -9.76 7.77
N TYR A 151 -5.59 -9.00 8.10
CA TYR A 151 -4.34 -9.59 8.59
C TYR A 151 -4.51 -9.99 10.06
N LYS A 152 -4.50 -11.30 10.30
CA LYS A 152 -4.40 -11.86 11.65
C LYS A 152 -2.92 -12.05 11.95
N SER A 153 -2.30 -11.08 12.61
CA SER A 153 -0.91 -11.21 13.01
C SER A 153 -0.76 -12.47 13.86
N PRO A 154 0.25 -13.32 13.60
CA PRO A 154 0.61 -14.35 14.55
C PRO A 154 0.86 -13.67 15.91
N PRO A 155 0.47 -14.29 17.03
CA PRO A 155 0.76 -13.75 18.34
C PRO A 155 2.26 -13.50 18.41
N ALA A 156 2.65 -12.30 18.85
CA ALA A 156 4.06 -12.00 19.07
C ALA A 156 4.65 -13.09 19.97
N PRO A 157 5.88 -13.57 19.70
CA PRO A 157 6.54 -14.47 20.62
C PRO A 157 6.54 -13.80 22.00
N LYS A 158 5.94 -14.46 22.97
CA LYS A 158 5.90 -13.95 24.35
C LYS A 158 7.35 -13.88 24.83
N ALA A 159 7.84 -12.66 25.10
CA ALA A 159 9.21 -12.43 25.54
C ALA A 159 9.52 -13.16 26.87
N ASP A 160 8.48 -13.53 27.61
CA ASP A 160 8.46 -14.24 28.88
C ASP A 160 7.93 -15.68 28.76
N ALA A 161 7.92 -16.25 27.55
CA ALA A 161 7.52 -17.64 27.34
C ALA A 161 8.47 -18.58 28.10
N VAL A 162 8.02 -19.11 29.24
CA VAL A 162 8.82 -20.07 29.99
C VAL A 162 8.74 -21.42 29.27
N ILE A 163 9.87 -21.92 28.79
CA ILE A 163 9.99 -23.21 28.11
C ILE A 163 10.32 -24.28 29.16
N CYS A 164 9.69 -25.45 29.07
CA CYS A 164 10.01 -26.58 29.94
C CYS A 164 11.43 -27.09 29.64
N PRO A 165 12.34 -27.16 30.64
CA PRO A 165 13.72 -27.60 30.42
C PRO A 165 13.86 -29.09 30.07
N VAL A 166 12.80 -29.89 30.26
CA VAL A 166 12.83 -31.35 30.01
C VAL A 166 12.37 -31.69 28.60
N CYS A 167 11.35 -31.01 28.07
CA CYS A 167 10.74 -31.37 26.78
C CYS A 167 10.66 -30.24 25.76
N GLY A 168 11.06 -29.00 26.10
CA GLY A 168 11.04 -27.88 25.16
C GLY A 168 9.66 -27.29 24.86
N ALA A 169 8.60 -27.77 25.51
CA ALA A 169 7.25 -27.22 25.33
C ALA A 169 7.03 -25.91 26.11
N PHE A 170 6.14 -25.03 25.62
CA PHE A 170 5.74 -23.82 26.33
C PHE A 170 4.98 -24.16 27.62
N MET A 171 5.41 -23.62 28.76
CA MET A 171 4.71 -23.77 30.03
C MET A 171 3.56 -22.77 30.12
N VAL A 172 2.40 -23.27 30.53
CA VAL A 172 1.23 -22.44 30.86
C VAL A 172 1.19 -22.21 32.38
N ARG A 173 0.82 -20.99 32.79
CA ARG A 173 0.65 -20.67 34.21
C ARG A 173 -0.52 -21.51 34.75
N CYS A 174 -0.28 -22.46 35.66
CA CYS A 174 -1.39 -23.20 36.28
C CYS A 174 -2.12 -22.22 37.22
N TRP A 175 -3.39 -21.96 36.94
CA TRP A 175 -4.24 -21.07 37.75
C TRP A 175 -4.69 -21.82 39.01
N PRO A 176 -4.62 -21.24 40.22
CA PRO A 176 -5.08 -21.92 41.43
C PRO A 176 -6.58 -22.22 41.32
N GLY A 177 -6.92 -23.52 41.22
CA GLY A 177 -8.29 -24.01 41.07
C GLY A 177 -8.55 -24.85 39.82
N ILE A 178 -7.63 -24.89 38.85
CA ILE A 178 -7.70 -25.84 37.72
C ILE A 178 -6.77 -27.00 38.07
N SER A 179 -7.34 -28.20 38.28
CA SER A 179 -6.54 -29.42 38.39
C SER A 179 -5.77 -29.59 37.08
N CYS A 180 -4.48 -29.21 37.07
CA CYS A 180 -3.60 -29.51 35.96
C CYS A 180 -3.64 -31.06 35.82
N GLY A 181 -4.15 -31.56 34.69
CA GLY A 181 -4.35 -33.00 34.46
C GLY A 181 -3.06 -33.81 34.71
N LYS A 182 -3.20 -35.13 34.90
CA LYS A 182 -2.06 -36.02 35.18
C LYS A 182 -0.91 -35.72 34.19
N PRO A 183 0.32 -35.46 34.68
CA PRO A 183 1.45 -35.23 33.80
C PRO A 183 1.66 -36.45 32.89
N PRO A 184 2.22 -36.24 31.69
CA PRO A 184 2.47 -37.34 30.76
C PRO A 184 3.34 -38.43 31.41
N PRO A 185 3.13 -39.71 31.06
CA PRO A 185 3.89 -40.81 31.64
C PRO A 185 5.37 -40.65 31.27
N GLY A 186 6.25 -40.46 32.26
CA GLY A 186 7.70 -40.33 32.02
C GLY A 186 8.46 -39.50 33.06
N GLY A 187 7.76 -38.66 33.84
CA GLY A 187 8.36 -37.91 34.95
C GLY A 187 8.51 -38.75 36.22
N GLY A 188 9.31 -39.81 36.18
CA GLY A 188 9.70 -40.55 37.38
C GLY A 188 10.65 -39.69 38.23
N ARG A 189 10.34 -39.55 39.52
CA ARG A 189 11.23 -38.92 40.51
C ARG A 189 12.54 -39.71 40.54
N ARG A 190 13.66 -39.04 40.32
CA ARG A 190 14.94 -39.40 40.93
C ARG A 190 15.21 -38.40 42.04
#